data_AF-A0AAV6HZH9-F1
#
_entry.id   AF-A0AAV6HZH9-F1
#
_cell.length_a   1.000
_cell.length_b   1.000
_cell.length_c   1.000
_cell.angle_alpha   90.00
_cell.angle_beta   90.00
_cell.angle_gamma   90.00
#
_symmetry.space_group_name_H-M   'P 1'
#
loop_
_entity.id
_entity.type
_entity.pdbx_description
1 polymer ?
#
loop_
_entity_poly.entity_id
_entity_poly.type
_entity_poly.pdbx_seq_one_letter_code
_entity_poly.pdbx_strand_id
1 'polypeptide(L)'
;MAAADNEKPHAVLIPFPAQSHMKGLMKLAKLLHHKGFFITFVNTEFNQNRFIKTTGPDSLSALPDFQFKTIPDGLPPSDPDATQDVALLCGSIRRNFLTMFRNLLKELNDRSANSENPPVTCIVGDGVMPFTITAAQELGIPVAVFWTFPACGYMGFYQYRALLDKGYTPLTDARQQTNEYLETEIDWIPGMKNIRLKDLPNFFRTTDALNDDIFNLAMESAHKALEASACAIQTFDALEPAVLDALSSMFSHVYTIGPLQLLLNNVKDEEKDQLDSLGYSLWKEELGCLQWLDSKEPESVVYVNFGSVTVMSQQQLGGDTDTCEGPNGGREGEENEEEGYGVEGTGREGYGSTWIIFVEFGEIGECVAVKNLDVTS
;
A
#
# COMPACT_ATOMS: atom_id res chain seq x y z
N MET A 1 -39.10 1.96 7.57
CA MET A 1 -38.94 3.23 8.30
C MET A 1 -38.23 4.18 7.37
N ALA A 2 -38.84 5.33 7.07
CA ALA A 2 -38.20 6.38 6.29
C ALA A 2 -36.95 6.86 7.04
N ALA A 3 -35.82 6.98 6.35
CA ALA A 3 -34.61 7.58 6.91
C ALA A 3 -34.93 9.01 7.33
N ALA A 4 -34.47 9.43 8.50
CA ALA A 4 -34.52 10.82 8.90
C ALA A 4 -33.65 11.61 7.91
N ASP A 5 -34.25 12.54 7.16
CA ASP A 5 -33.66 13.30 6.05
C ASP A 5 -32.54 14.29 6.46
N ASN A 6 -31.88 14.09 7.61
CA ASN A 6 -30.96 15.08 8.19
C ASN A 6 -29.73 14.51 8.93
N GLU A 7 -29.46 13.20 8.87
CA GLU A 7 -28.24 12.63 9.48
C GLU A 7 -27.16 12.37 8.41
N LYS A 8 -25.97 12.92 8.63
CA LYS A 8 -24.80 12.69 7.75
C LYS A 8 -24.47 11.19 7.72
N PRO A 9 -24.20 10.58 6.54
CA PRO A 9 -23.77 9.20 6.48
C PRO A 9 -22.41 9.05 7.16
N HIS A 10 -22.30 8.10 8.09
CA HIS A 10 -21.06 7.76 8.79
C HIS A 10 -20.35 6.60 8.08
N ALA A 11 -19.17 6.86 7.53
CA ALA A 11 -18.27 5.84 6.99
C ALA A 11 -17.14 5.51 7.96
N VAL A 12 -16.98 4.23 8.29
CA VAL A 12 -15.81 3.72 9.01
C VAL A 12 -14.82 3.17 7.99
N LEU A 13 -13.63 3.76 7.93
CA LEU A 13 -12.56 3.36 7.01
C LEU A 13 -11.44 2.67 7.77
N ILE A 14 -11.00 1.51 7.28
CA ILE A 14 -9.89 0.75 7.90
C ILE A 14 -8.90 0.26 6.83
N PRO A 15 -7.67 0.80 6.80
CA PRO A 15 -6.63 0.41 5.86
C PRO A 15 -5.97 -0.90 6.28
N PHE A 16 -5.34 -1.60 5.33
CA PHE A 16 -4.26 -2.51 5.71
C PHE A 16 -3.14 -1.68 6.37
N PRO A 17 -2.59 -2.08 7.52
CA PRO A 17 -1.71 -1.22 8.32
C PRO A 17 -0.28 -1.14 7.77
N ALA A 18 -0.16 -0.77 6.50
CA ALA A 18 1.09 -0.44 5.81
C ALA A 18 0.96 0.89 5.07
N GLN A 19 2.08 1.59 4.90
CA GLN A 19 2.11 2.98 4.44
C GLN A 19 1.34 3.25 3.15
N SER A 20 1.57 2.47 2.09
CA SER A 20 0.91 2.70 0.78
C SER A 20 -0.61 2.56 0.88
N HIS A 21 -1.08 1.59 1.66
CA HIS A 21 -2.49 1.31 1.88
C HIS A 21 -3.16 2.42 2.69
N MET A 22 -2.54 2.82 3.81
CA MET A 22 -3.00 3.94 4.63
C MET A 22 -3.08 5.24 3.81
N LYS A 23 -2.06 5.53 2.99
CA LYS A 23 -2.04 6.69 2.09
C LYS A 23 -3.18 6.65 1.08
N GLY A 24 -3.42 5.51 0.43
CA GLY A 24 -4.51 5.36 -0.53
C GLY A 24 -5.88 5.57 0.12
N LEU A 25 -6.14 4.86 1.21
CA LEU A 25 -7.44 4.93 1.88
C LEU A 25 -7.69 6.29 2.55
N MET A 26 -6.65 6.94 3.10
CA MET A 26 -6.78 8.29 3.66
C MET A 26 -7.17 9.31 2.58
N LYS A 27 -6.61 9.22 1.37
CA LYS A 27 -7.02 10.08 0.25
C LYS A 27 -8.49 9.86 -0.12
N LEU A 28 -8.95 8.61 -0.12
CA LEU A 28 -10.37 8.31 -0.32
C LEU A 28 -11.23 8.86 0.84
N ALA A 29 -10.77 8.74 2.08
CA ALA A 29 -11.46 9.28 3.26
C ALA A 29 -11.67 10.80 3.16
N LYS A 30 -10.63 11.54 2.73
CA LYS A 30 -10.72 12.99 2.45
C LYS A 30 -11.75 13.32 1.38
N LEU A 31 -11.80 12.53 0.29
CA LEU A 31 -12.79 12.71 -0.77
C LEU A 31 -14.21 12.43 -0.26
N LEU A 32 -14.42 11.40 0.55
CA LEU A 32 -15.72 11.09 1.15
C LEU A 32 -16.16 12.17 2.15
N HIS A 33 -15.25 12.66 2.97
CA HIS A 33 -15.50 13.79 3.87
C HIS A 33 -15.95 15.02 3.08
N HIS A 34 -15.24 15.36 1.99
CA HIS A 34 -15.63 16.44 1.08
C HIS A 34 -17.01 16.21 0.43
N LYS A 35 -17.48 14.97 0.31
CA LYS A 35 -18.84 14.62 -0.14
C LYS A 35 -19.89 14.61 0.98
N GLY A 36 -19.54 15.04 2.20
CA GLY A 36 -20.46 15.21 3.32
C GLY A 36 -20.58 14.01 4.27
N PHE A 37 -19.66 13.03 4.17
CA PHE A 37 -19.63 11.92 5.11
C PHE A 37 -18.99 12.34 6.44
N PHE A 38 -19.55 11.82 7.53
CA PHE A 38 -18.82 11.74 8.80
C PHE A 38 -17.84 10.57 8.71
N ILE A 39 -16.57 10.81 9.00
CA ILE A 39 -15.49 9.84 8.83
C ILE A 39 -14.97 9.37 10.17
N THR A 40 -14.92 8.04 10.34
CA THR A 40 -14.03 7.42 11.33
C THR A 40 -12.93 6.67 10.60
N PHE A 41 -11.69 7.16 10.70
CA PHE A 41 -10.52 6.49 10.16
C PHE A 41 -9.87 5.63 11.25
N VAL A 42 -9.74 4.32 11.01
CA VAL A 42 -9.26 3.35 12.01
C VAL A 42 -7.82 2.99 11.72
N ASN A 43 -6.93 3.29 12.64
CA ASN A 43 -5.53 2.86 12.60
C ASN A 43 -5.29 1.67 13.54
N THR A 44 -4.17 0.97 13.37
CA THR A 44 -3.61 0.20 14.48
C THR A 44 -3.00 1.14 15.50
N GLU A 45 -2.97 0.75 16.78
CA GLU A 45 -2.27 1.54 17.82
C GLU A 45 -0.80 1.80 17.45
N PHE A 46 -0.12 0.81 16.87
CA PHE A 46 1.25 0.95 16.36
C PHE A 46 1.37 2.07 15.32
N ASN A 47 0.55 2.03 14.26
CA ASN A 47 0.62 3.05 13.20
C ASN A 47 0.10 4.41 13.64
N GLN A 48 -0.86 4.46 14.58
CA GLN A 48 -1.32 5.70 15.19
C GLN A 48 -0.17 6.39 15.92
N ASN A 49 0.60 5.65 16.73
CA ASN A 49 1.74 6.19 17.46
C ASN A 49 2.83 6.70 16.51
N ARG A 50 3.10 5.96 15.44
CA ARG A 50 4.03 6.41 14.37
C ARG A 50 3.53 7.68 13.69
N PHE A 51 2.25 7.72 13.34
CA PHE A 51 1.64 8.89 12.72
C PHE A 51 1.81 10.13 13.59
N ILE A 52 1.40 10.05 14.87
CA ILE A 52 1.57 11.14 15.86
C ILE A 52 3.03 11.59 15.97
N LYS A 53 3.99 10.66 15.98
CA LYS A 53 5.42 10.99 16.05
C LYS A 53 5.87 11.83 14.85
N THR A 54 5.32 11.57 13.66
CA THR A 54 5.69 12.27 12.43
C THR A 54 4.96 13.59 12.20
N THR A 55 3.66 13.66 12.52
CA THR A 55 2.79 14.80 12.19
C THR A 55 2.39 15.64 13.41
N GLY A 56 2.73 15.19 14.62
CA GLY A 56 2.31 15.81 15.87
C GLY A 56 0.90 15.38 16.33
N PRO A 57 0.57 15.56 17.62
CA PRO A 57 -0.69 15.09 18.20
C PRO A 57 -1.94 15.83 17.67
N ASP A 58 -1.78 17.09 17.24
CA ASP A 58 -2.89 17.91 16.74
C ASP A 58 -3.42 17.45 15.38
N SER A 59 -2.63 16.67 14.64
CA SER A 59 -3.00 16.11 13.32
C SER A 59 -4.22 15.18 13.34
N LEU A 60 -4.62 14.72 14.53
CA LEU A 60 -5.75 13.80 14.74
C LEU A 60 -7.09 14.49 15.02
N SER A 61 -7.07 15.81 15.21
CA SER A 61 -8.24 16.59 15.63
C SER A 61 -8.57 17.72 14.67
N ALA A 62 -8.13 17.61 13.41
CA ALA A 62 -8.16 18.73 12.47
C ALA A 62 -9.57 19.11 11.99
N LEU A 63 -10.55 18.18 12.05
CA LEU A 63 -11.88 18.38 11.46
C LEU A 63 -12.99 17.83 12.38
N PRO A 64 -14.13 18.54 12.55
CA PRO A 64 -15.21 18.11 13.44
C PRO A 64 -15.92 16.83 12.99
N ASP A 65 -16.03 16.59 11.67
CA ASP A 65 -16.67 15.40 11.10
C ASP A 65 -15.64 14.33 10.65
N PHE A 66 -14.39 14.41 11.13
CA PHE A 66 -13.35 13.44 10.83
C PHE A 66 -12.63 13.05 12.12
N GLN A 67 -12.82 11.83 12.58
CA GLN A 67 -12.15 11.31 13.77
C GLN A 67 -11.25 10.12 13.46
N PHE A 68 -10.19 9.98 14.26
CA PHE A 68 -9.34 8.81 14.27
C PHE A 68 -9.71 7.89 15.44
N LYS A 69 -9.70 6.59 15.18
CA LYS A 69 -9.85 5.53 16.18
C LYS A 69 -8.76 4.50 16.02
N THR A 70 -8.52 3.73 17.07
CA THR A 70 -7.50 2.69 17.06
C THR A 70 -8.09 1.34 17.41
N ILE A 71 -7.46 0.30 16.86
CA ILE A 71 -7.55 -1.07 17.35
C ILE A 71 -6.12 -1.59 17.61
N PRO A 72 -5.93 -2.56 18.50
CA PRO A 72 -4.64 -3.25 18.60
C PRO A 72 -4.34 -4.02 17.30
N ASP A 73 -3.05 -4.18 16.98
CA ASP A 73 -2.60 -5.02 15.86
C ASP A 73 -2.48 -6.51 16.24
N GLY A 74 -2.61 -6.85 17.52
CA GLY A 74 -2.51 -8.22 18.03
C GLY A 74 -1.11 -8.82 17.92
N LEU A 75 -0.07 -8.00 17.77
CA LEU A 75 1.33 -8.42 17.70
C LEU A 75 2.08 -8.14 19.01
N PRO A 76 3.17 -8.87 19.30
CA PRO A 76 4.11 -8.49 20.36
C PRO A 76 4.74 -7.12 20.07
N PRO A 77 5.21 -6.40 21.10
CA PRO A 77 5.95 -5.15 20.89
C PRO A 77 7.13 -5.35 19.94
N SER A 78 7.27 -4.44 18.97
CA SER A 78 8.37 -4.38 18.00
C SER A 78 9.04 -3.01 18.02
N ASP A 79 10.10 -2.84 17.21
CA ASP A 79 10.72 -1.54 16.99
C ASP A 79 9.65 -0.52 16.50
N PRO A 80 9.43 0.59 17.22
CA PRO A 80 8.43 1.60 16.86
C PRO A 80 8.76 2.35 15.56
N ASP A 81 10.01 2.29 15.10
CA ASP A 81 10.48 3.00 13.89
C ASP A 81 10.64 2.07 12.67
N ALA A 82 10.35 0.78 12.82
CA ALA A 82 10.43 -0.20 11.74
C ALA A 82 9.07 -0.51 11.09
N THR A 83 9.09 -0.99 9.85
CA THR A 83 7.94 -1.64 9.22
C THR A 83 7.65 -2.96 9.93
N GLN A 84 6.40 -3.20 10.32
CA GLN A 84 6.01 -4.45 11.00
C GLN A 84 6.19 -5.67 10.09
N ASP A 85 6.44 -6.84 10.69
CA ASP A 85 6.51 -8.10 9.97
C ASP A 85 5.16 -8.39 9.29
N VAL A 86 5.19 -8.43 7.96
CA VAL A 86 3.99 -8.58 7.12
C VAL A 86 3.32 -9.94 7.35
N ALA A 87 4.09 -11.02 7.54
CA ALA A 87 3.52 -12.35 7.73
C ALA A 87 2.79 -12.47 9.08
N LEU A 88 3.41 -11.97 10.16
CA LEU A 88 2.77 -11.93 11.48
C LEU A 88 1.50 -11.08 11.46
N LEU A 89 1.56 -9.93 10.80
CA LEU A 89 0.42 -9.04 10.64
C LEU A 89 -0.71 -9.69 9.85
N CYS A 90 -0.42 -10.35 8.71
CA CYS A 90 -1.42 -11.10 7.95
C CYS A 90 -2.09 -12.17 8.81
N GLY A 91 -1.31 -12.92 9.59
CA GLY A 91 -1.83 -13.90 10.53
C GLY A 91 -2.71 -13.29 11.62
N SER A 92 -2.34 -12.12 12.15
CA SER A 92 -3.16 -11.40 13.14
C SER A 92 -4.47 -10.86 12.55
N ILE A 93 -4.46 -10.35 11.32
CA ILE A 93 -5.66 -9.91 10.60
C ILE A 93 -6.66 -11.06 10.49
N ARG A 94 -6.20 -12.24 10.08
CA ARG A 94 -7.06 -13.43 9.94
C ARG A 94 -7.64 -13.92 11.27
N ARG A 95 -6.87 -13.81 12.37
CA ARG A 95 -7.23 -14.43 13.66
C ARG A 95 -7.92 -13.47 14.64
N ASN A 96 -7.53 -12.21 14.66
CA ASN A 96 -7.79 -11.30 15.77
C ASN A 96 -8.62 -10.07 15.39
N PHE A 97 -8.41 -9.50 14.20
CA PHE A 97 -8.93 -8.16 13.85
C PHE A 97 -10.45 -8.07 13.88
N LEU A 98 -11.16 -9.13 13.49
CA LEU A 98 -12.62 -9.14 13.50
C LEU A 98 -13.20 -8.82 14.89
N THR A 99 -12.68 -9.45 15.94
CA THR A 99 -13.15 -9.22 17.32
C THR A 99 -12.84 -7.80 17.78
N MET A 100 -11.64 -7.31 17.48
CA MET A 100 -11.22 -5.95 17.86
C MET A 100 -12.05 -4.89 17.15
N PHE A 101 -12.31 -5.09 15.85
CA PHE A 101 -13.12 -4.18 15.05
C PHE A 101 -14.61 -4.18 15.46
N ARG A 102 -15.18 -5.35 15.80
CA ARG A 102 -16.54 -5.43 16.36
C ARG A 102 -16.70 -4.60 17.63
N ASN A 103 -15.71 -4.67 18.53
CA ASN A 103 -15.73 -3.88 19.78
C ASN A 103 -15.73 -2.37 19.48
N LEU A 104 -14.91 -1.93 18.52
CA LEU A 104 -14.89 -0.54 18.08
C LEU A 104 -16.21 -0.10 17.46
N LEU A 105 -16.78 -0.88 16.54
CA LEU A 105 -18.07 -0.57 15.91
C LEU A 105 -19.20 -0.47 16.94
N LYS A 106 -19.20 -1.35 17.94
CA LYS A 106 -20.12 -1.29 19.07
C LYS A 106 -19.94 0.01 19.87
N GLU A 107 -18.71 0.37 20.22
CA GLU A 107 -18.42 1.63 20.93
C GLU A 107 -18.92 2.85 20.15
N LEU A 108 -18.68 2.90 18.84
CA LEU A 108 -19.12 4.00 17.98
C LEU A 108 -20.65 4.13 17.98
N ASN A 109 -21.36 3.01 17.85
CA ASN A 109 -22.83 3.02 17.85
C ASN A 109 -23.41 3.32 19.24
N ASP A 110 -22.84 2.79 20.32
CA ASP A 110 -23.30 3.08 21.70
C ASP A 110 -23.11 4.56 22.05
N ARG A 111 -22.05 5.20 21.53
CA ARG A 111 -21.83 6.64 21.70
C ARG A 111 -22.76 7.48 20.83
N SER A 112 -23.11 7.04 19.62
CA SER A 112 -24.05 7.77 18.76
C SER A 112 -25.41 7.97 19.42
N ALA A 113 -25.85 7.01 20.25
CA ALA A 113 -27.09 7.13 21.01
C ALA A 113 -27.05 8.25 22.09
N ASN A 114 -25.87 8.71 22.47
CA ASN A 114 -25.63 9.66 23.57
C ASN A 114 -24.80 10.89 23.15
N SER A 115 -24.50 11.06 21.87
CA SER A 115 -23.64 12.13 21.34
C SER A 115 -24.23 12.72 20.06
N GLU A 116 -23.62 13.79 19.56
CA GLU A 116 -23.99 14.39 18.27
C GLU A 116 -23.43 13.61 17.05
N ASN A 117 -22.63 12.56 17.27
CA ASN A 117 -22.03 11.79 16.18
C ASN A 117 -23.06 10.79 15.60
N PRO A 118 -23.19 10.69 14.26
CA PRO A 118 -24.12 9.76 13.63
C PRO A 118 -23.75 8.29 13.88
N PRO A 119 -24.72 7.36 13.90
CA PRO A 119 -24.45 5.93 13.96
C PRO A 119 -23.70 5.46 12.70
N VAL A 120 -22.96 4.35 12.79
CA VAL A 120 -22.23 3.81 11.64
C VAL A 120 -23.22 3.36 10.57
N THR A 121 -23.07 3.91 9.36
CA THR A 121 -23.98 3.62 8.23
C THR A 121 -23.34 2.78 7.13
N CYS A 122 -22.00 2.79 7.02
CA CYS A 122 -21.27 1.98 6.07
C CYS A 122 -19.81 1.76 6.49
N ILE A 123 -19.18 0.74 5.91
CA ILE A 123 -17.76 0.45 6.08
C ILE A 123 -17.05 0.55 4.73
N VAL A 124 -15.88 1.18 4.70
CA VAL A 124 -14.94 1.09 3.56
C VAL A 124 -13.68 0.40 4.04
N GLY A 125 -13.59 -0.90 3.75
CA GLY A 125 -12.42 -1.70 4.10
C GLY A 125 -11.38 -1.66 2.99
N ASP A 126 -10.11 -1.63 3.35
CA ASP A 126 -9.07 -2.05 2.40
C ASP A 126 -9.36 -3.47 1.91
N GLY A 127 -9.14 -3.74 0.62
CA GLY A 127 -9.42 -5.04 0.03
C GLY A 127 -8.66 -6.20 0.70
N VAL A 128 -7.52 -5.94 1.35
CA VAL A 128 -6.73 -6.93 2.10
C VAL A 128 -7.30 -7.20 3.52
N MET A 129 -8.43 -6.56 3.89
CA MET A 129 -9.03 -6.63 5.21
C MET A 129 -10.41 -7.33 5.18
N PRO A 130 -10.48 -8.66 4.91
CA PRO A 130 -11.72 -9.37 4.62
C PRO A 130 -12.70 -9.41 5.80
N PHE A 131 -12.21 -9.27 7.04
CA PHE A 131 -13.07 -9.23 8.23
C PHE A 131 -14.06 -8.06 8.22
N THR A 132 -13.77 -6.98 7.48
CA THR A 132 -14.65 -5.81 7.34
C THR A 132 -15.99 -6.20 6.70
N ILE A 133 -15.97 -7.14 5.77
CA ILE A 133 -17.15 -7.66 5.09
C ILE A 133 -18.03 -8.42 6.09
N THR A 134 -17.43 -9.31 6.89
CA THR A 134 -18.14 -10.04 7.95
C THR A 134 -18.75 -9.08 8.97
N ALA A 135 -17.99 -8.08 9.43
CA ALA A 135 -18.48 -7.10 10.40
C ALA A 135 -19.66 -6.27 9.86
N ALA A 136 -19.62 -5.88 8.58
CA ALA A 136 -20.71 -5.14 7.94
C ALA A 136 -21.98 -5.99 7.79
N GLN A 137 -21.83 -7.26 7.39
CA GLN A 137 -22.93 -8.22 7.28
C GLN A 137 -23.64 -8.42 8.63
N GLU A 138 -22.89 -8.49 9.73
CA GLU A 138 -23.44 -8.65 11.09
C GLU A 138 -24.23 -7.42 11.56
N LEU A 139 -23.82 -6.23 11.13
CA LEU A 139 -24.53 -4.98 11.40
C LEU A 139 -25.67 -4.71 10.41
N GLY A 140 -25.76 -5.46 9.32
CA GLY A 140 -26.73 -5.23 8.25
C GLY A 140 -26.51 -3.92 7.48
N ILE A 141 -25.26 -3.45 7.40
CA ILE A 141 -24.87 -2.21 6.70
C ILE A 141 -24.05 -2.51 5.44
N PRO A 142 -24.05 -1.62 4.43
CA PRO A 142 -23.23 -1.80 3.24
C PRO A 142 -21.73 -1.71 3.52
N VAL A 143 -20.96 -2.46 2.74
CA VAL A 143 -19.49 -2.43 2.75
C VAL A 143 -18.96 -2.26 1.34
N ALA A 144 -18.06 -1.30 1.17
CA ALA A 144 -17.23 -1.18 -0.02
C ALA A 144 -15.82 -1.70 0.30
N VAL A 145 -15.26 -2.52 -0.59
CA VAL A 145 -13.83 -2.85 -0.55
C VAL A 145 -13.07 -1.88 -1.45
N PHE A 146 -11.94 -1.37 -0.97
CA PHE A 146 -11.07 -0.49 -1.73
C PHE A 146 -9.71 -1.14 -1.97
N TRP A 147 -9.38 -1.39 -3.24
CA TRP A 147 -8.08 -1.93 -3.66
C TRP A 147 -7.14 -0.78 -4.01
N THR A 148 -6.06 -0.66 -3.24
CA THR A 148 -5.02 0.39 -3.35
C THR A 148 -3.99 0.10 -4.45
N PHE A 149 -4.29 -0.88 -5.30
CA PHE A 149 -3.46 -1.39 -6.38
C PHE A 149 -4.34 -1.67 -7.62
N PRO A 150 -3.76 -1.85 -8.83
CA PRO A 150 -4.54 -1.87 -10.08
C PRO A 150 -5.45 -3.09 -10.21
N ALA A 151 -6.41 -3.02 -11.14
CA ALA A 151 -7.41 -4.07 -11.37
C ALA A 151 -6.76 -5.41 -11.77
N CYS A 152 -5.70 -5.37 -12.58
CA CYS A 152 -4.91 -6.55 -12.94
C CYS A 152 -4.25 -7.21 -11.72
N GLY A 153 -3.83 -6.43 -10.72
CA GLY A 153 -3.28 -6.93 -9.46
C GLY A 153 -4.33 -7.69 -8.65
N TYR A 154 -5.53 -7.12 -8.51
CA TYR A 154 -6.67 -7.81 -7.89
C TYR A 154 -7.00 -9.12 -8.62
N MET A 155 -7.11 -9.07 -9.96
CA MET A 155 -7.37 -10.26 -10.76
C MET A 155 -6.29 -11.32 -10.54
N GLY A 156 -5.02 -10.94 -10.45
CA GLY A 156 -3.94 -11.88 -10.11
C GLY A 156 -4.13 -12.59 -8.77
N PHE A 157 -4.49 -11.86 -7.70
CA PHE A 157 -4.79 -12.46 -6.39
C PHE A 157 -6.02 -13.38 -6.44
N TYR A 158 -7.06 -12.98 -7.17
CA TYR A 158 -8.27 -13.79 -7.35
C TYR A 158 -7.98 -15.16 -7.97
N GLN A 159 -6.91 -15.27 -8.75
CA GLN A 159 -6.52 -16.52 -9.43
C GLN A 159 -5.75 -17.48 -8.53
N TYR A 160 -5.43 -17.13 -7.28
CA TYR A 160 -4.70 -18.00 -6.36
C TYR A 160 -5.40 -19.35 -6.13
N ARG A 161 -6.73 -19.35 -6.04
CA ARG A 161 -7.50 -20.59 -5.93
C ARG A 161 -7.37 -21.45 -7.19
N ALA A 162 -7.43 -20.84 -8.37
CA ALA A 162 -7.26 -21.54 -9.63
C ALA A 162 -5.84 -22.10 -9.79
N LEU A 163 -4.81 -21.36 -9.34
CA LEU A 163 -3.42 -21.84 -9.30
C LEU A 163 -3.30 -23.06 -8.38
N LEU A 164 -3.95 -23.06 -7.22
CA LEU A 164 -3.96 -24.19 -6.30
C LEU A 164 -4.66 -25.40 -6.93
N ASP A 165 -5.87 -25.22 -7.46
CA ASP A 165 -6.67 -26.31 -8.04
C ASP A 165 -6.03 -26.92 -9.30
N LYS A 166 -5.24 -26.13 -10.04
CA LYS A 166 -4.47 -26.58 -11.22
C LYS A 166 -3.06 -27.10 -10.88
N GLY A 167 -2.65 -27.08 -9.61
CA GLY A 167 -1.36 -27.62 -9.17
C GLY A 167 -0.14 -26.73 -9.45
N TYR A 168 -0.35 -25.42 -9.66
CA TYR A 168 0.75 -24.45 -9.82
C TYR A 168 1.36 -24.01 -8.48
N THR A 169 0.64 -24.20 -7.37
CA THR A 169 1.06 -23.92 -5.99
C THR A 169 0.48 -24.99 -5.05
N PRO A 170 1.13 -25.35 -3.93
CA PRO A 170 2.48 -24.94 -3.50
C PRO A 170 3.58 -25.47 -4.43
N LEU A 171 4.74 -24.81 -4.43
CA LEU A 171 5.92 -25.19 -5.21
C LEU A 171 6.65 -26.35 -4.51
N THR A 172 6.28 -27.59 -4.86
CA THR A 172 6.83 -28.80 -4.21
C THR A 172 8.08 -29.38 -4.90
N ASP A 173 8.29 -29.09 -6.18
CA ASP A 173 9.47 -29.53 -6.93
C ASP A 173 10.47 -28.36 -7.07
N ALA A 174 11.76 -28.62 -6.86
CA ALA A 174 12.83 -27.66 -7.09
C ALA A 174 12.81 -27.07 -8.52
N ARG A 175 12.31 -27.83 -9.51
CA ARG A 175 12.11 -27.34 -10.88
C ARG A 175 11.06 -26.24 -10.97
N GLN A 176 10.05 -26.26 -10.10
CA GLN A 176 9.01 -25.21 -10.04
C GLN A 176 9.53 -23.91 -9.41
N GLN A 177 10.74 -23.93 -8.84
CA GLN A 177 11.41 -22.73 -8.32
C GLN A 177 12.37 -22.10 -9.35
N THR A 178 12.46 -22.68 -10.55
CA THR A 178 13.33 -22.15 -11.62
C THR A 178 12.66 -21.01 -12.38
N ASN A 179 13.48 -20.14 -12.97
CA ASN A 179 12.98 -19.08 -13.86
C ASN A 179 12.20 -19.65 -15.06
N GLU A 180 12.58 -20.81 -15.57
CA GLU A 180 11.90 -21.47 -16.70
C GLU A 180 10.44 -21.82 -16.35
N TYR A 181 10.19 -22.36 -15.16
CA TYR A 181 8.82 -22.64 -14.72
C TYR A 181 7.97 -21.37 -14.66
N LEU A 182 8.54 -20.26 -14.20
CA LEU A 182 7.84 -19.00 -14.10
C LEU A 182 7.53 -18.35 -15.46
N GLU A 183 8.14 -18.81 -16.56
CA GLU A 183 7.77 -18.43 -17.93
C GLU A 183 6.51 -19.14 -18.44
N THR A 184 5.93 -20.08 -17.67
CA THR A 184 4.72 -20.80 -18.08
C THR A 184 3.57 -19.82 -18.35
N GLU A 185 3.03 -19.86 -19.58
CA GLU A 185 1.90 -19.04 -20.01
C GLU A 185 0.60 -19.46 -19.32
N ILE A 186 -0.25 -18.48 -19.07
CA ILE A 186 -1.57 -18.62 -18.45
C ILE A 186 -2.61 -18.04 -19.39
N ASP A 187 -3.55 -18.88 -19.81
CA ASP A 187 -4.55 -18.54 -20.84
C ASP A 187 -5.99 -18.47 -20.31
N TRP A 188 -6.21 -18.76 -19.03
CA TRP A 188 -7.56 -18.83 -18.44
C TRP A 188 -8.00 -17.57 -17.68
N ILE A 189 -7.14 -16.56 -17.54
CA ILE A 189 -7.44 -15.37 -16.73
C ILE A 189 -8.22 -14.35 -17.58
N PRO A 190 -9.49 -14.06 -17.24
CA PRO A 190 -10.28 -13.09 -17.99
C PRO A 190 -9.65 -11.70 -17.99
N GLY A 191 -9.60 -11.06 -19.16
CA GLY A 191 -9.08 -9.70 -19.30
C GLY A 191 -7.56 -9.57 -19.30
N MET A 192 -6.81 -10.66 -19.07
CA MET A 192 -5.34 -10.66 -19.03
C MET A 192 -4.78 -11.67 -20.04
N LYS A 193 -4.31 -11.18 -21.20
CA LYS A 193 -3.74 -12.02 -22.28
C LYS A 193 -2.22 -12.03 -22.22
N ASN A 194 -1.61 -13.12 -22.69
CA ASN A 194 -0.15 -13.28 -22.80
C ASN A 194 0.59 -13.09 -21.46
N ILE A 195 -0.06 -13.46 -20.37
CA ILE A 195 0.52 -13.41 -19.03
C ILE A 195 1.18 -14.74 -18.68
N ARG A 196 2.22 -14.68 -17.85
CA ARG A 196 2.93 -15.86 -17.33
C ARG A 196 2.82 -15.92 -15.82
N LEU A 197 3.22 -17.04 -15.23
CA LEU A 197 3.30 -17.19 -13.78
C LEU A 197 4.13 -16.09 -13.11
N LYS A 198 5.22 -15.62 -13.75
CA LYS A 198 6.03 -14.53 -13.18
C LYS A 198 5.33 -13.17 -13.13
N ASP A 199 4.31 -12.97 -13.99
CA ASP A 199 3.61 -11.70 -14.11
C ASP A 199 2.47 -11.58 -13.06
N LEU A 200 2.16 -12.67 -12.34
CA LEU A 200 1.20 -12.68 -11.22
C LEU A 200 1.85 -12.27 -9.89
N PRO A 201 1.07 -11.76 -8.91
CA PRO A 201 1.57 -11.46 -7.58
C PRO A 201 2.27 -12.67 -6.95
N ASN A 202 3.46 -12.48 -6.37
CA ASN A 202 4.38 -13.60 -6.11
C ASN A 202 4.04 -14.46 -4.89
N PHE A 203 3.03 -14.11 -4.06
CA PHE A 203 2.71 -14.89 -2.86
C PHE A 203 2.18 -16.30 -3.17
N PHE A 204 1.78 -16.60 -4.41
CA PHE A 204 1.49 -18.00 -4.79
C PHE A 204 2.72 -18.90 -4.79
N ARG A 205 3.95 -18.34 -4.79
CA ARG A 205 5.21 -19.10 -4.82
C ARG A 205 5.59 -19.71 -3.46
N THR A 206 4.59 -20.03 -2.66
CA THR A 206 4.75 -20.67 -1.35
C THR A 206 5.11 -22.15 -1.48
N THR A 207 5.90 -22.66 -0.55
CA THR A 207 6.19 -24.10 -0.41
C THR A 207 5.30 -24.77 0.62
N ASP A 208 4.55 -23.99 1.42
CA ASP A 208 3.67 -24.46 2.48
C ASP A 208 2.39 -23.63 2.52
N ALA A 209 1.49 -23.89 1.57
CA ALA A 209 0.23 -23.18 1.45
C ALA A 209 -0.65 -23.27 2.71
N LEU A 210 -0.50 -24.31 3.54
CA LEU A 210 -1.30 -24.49 4.75
C LEU A 210 -0.92 -23.50 5.86
N ASN A 211 0.37 -23.15 5.96
CA ASN A 211 0.90 -22.29 7.02
C ASN A 211 1.32 -20.90 6.53
N ASP A 212 1.19 -20.60 5.24
CA ASP A 212 1.51 -19.29 4.68
C ASP A 212 0.37 -18.29 4.90
N ASP A 213 0.48 -17.47 5.94
CA ASP A 213 -0.54 -16.49 6.31
C ASP A 213 -0.71 -15.39 5.24
N ILE A 214 0.32 -15.08 4.44
CA ILE A 214 0.23 -14.07 3.36
C ILE A 214 -0.55 -14.64 2.17
N PHE A 215 -0.18 -15.83 1.69
CA PHE A 215 -0.89 -16.53 0.63
C PHE A 215 -2.36 -16.73 0.98
N ASN A 216 -2.62 -17.21 2.20
CA ASN A 216 -3.98 -17.48 2.67
C ASN A 216 -4.81 -16.20 2.82
N LEU A 217 -4.25 -15.12 3.37
CA LEU A 217 -4.95 -13.84 3.46
C LEU A 217 -5.26 -13.28 2.08
N ALA A 218 -4.32 -13.32 1.14
CA ALA A 218 -4.53 -12.81 -0.22
C ALA A 218 -5.66 -13.55 -0.95
N MET A 219 -5.66 -14.89 -0.87
CA MET A 219 -6.72 -15.72 -1.45
C MET A 219 -8.08 -15.47 -0.78
N GLU A 220 -8.11 -15.43 0.57
CA GLU A 220 -9.32 -15.15 1.35
C GLU A 220 -9.91 -13.79 0.99
N SER A 221 -9.06 -12.76 0.97
CA SER A 221 -9.41 -11.37 0.65
C SER A 221 -10.02 -11.25 -0.75
N ALA A 222 -9.36 -11.82 -1.76
CA ALA A 222 -9.80 -11.70 -3.14
C ALA A 222 -11.17 -12.36 -3.39
N HIS A 223 -11.42 -13.53 -2.79
CA HIS A 223 -12.71 -14.22 -2.91
C HIS A 223 -13.81 -13.60 -2.07
N LYS A 224 -13.51 -13.24 -0.80
CA LYS A 224 -14.51 -12.65 0.11
C LYS A 224 -15.03 -11.31 -0.44
N ALA A 225 -14.19 -10.56 -1.17
CA ALA A 225 -14.56 -9.31 -1.81
C ALA A 225 -15.83 -9.40 -2.67
N LEU A 226 -16.12 -10.56 -3.29
CA LEU A 226 -17.33 -10.75 -4.09
C LEU A 226 -18.63 -10.58 -3.30
N GLU A 227 -18.58 -10.71 -1.97
CA GLU A 227 -19.71 -10.51 -1.08
C GLU A 227 -19.91 -9.04 -0.68
N ALA A 228 -19.00 -8.14 -1.05
CA ALA A 228 -19.09 -6.72 -0.74
C ALA A 228 -20.20 -6.05 -1.58
N SER A 229 -20.77 -4.96 -1.03
CA SER A 229 -21.81 -4.18 -1.73
C SER A 229 -21.25 -3.45 -2.97
N ALA A 230 -19.97 -3.10 -2.93
CA ALA A 230 -19.24 -2.48 -4.02
C ALA A 230 -17.74 -2.80 -3.97
N CYS A 231 -17.11 -2.85 -5.14
CA CYS A 231 -15.67 -2.95 -5.32
C CYS A 231 -15.13 -1.66 -5.92
N ALA A 232 -14.35 -0.91 -5.15
CA ALA A 232 -13.65 0.27 -5.61
C ALA A 232 -12.18 -0.06 -5.85
N ILE A 233 -11.62 0.37 -6.97
CA ILE A 233 -10.25 0.03 -7.40
C ILE A 233 -9.52 1.31 -7.78
N GLN A 234 -8.27 1.44 -7.33
CA GLN A 234 -7.40 2.57 -7.64
C GLN A 234 -6.87 2.51 -9.08
N THR A 235 -7.76 2.72 -10.05
CA THR A 235 -7.49 2.75 -11.49
C THR A 235 -8.47 3.70 -12.20
N PHE A 236 -8.45 3.75 -13.53
CA PHE A 236 -9.43 4.46 -14.36
C PHE A 236 -9.77 3.63 -15.61
N ASP A 237 -10.99 3.76 -16.12
CA ASP A 237 -11.56 2.90 -17.18
C ASP A 237 -10.65 2.72 -18.40
N ALA A 238 -10.05 3.80 -18.88
CA ALA A 238 -9.21 3.77 -20.08
C ALA A 238 -7.87 3.03 -19.90
N LEU A 239 -7.42 2.80 -18.66
CA LEU A 239 -6.13 2.13 -18.39
C LEU A 239 -6.24 0.61 -18.49
N GLU A 240 -7.33 0.05 -17.98
CA GLU A 240 -7.48 -1.39 -17.75
C GLU A 240 -8.80 -1.97 -18.29
N PRO A 241 -9.27 -1.59 -19.51
CA PRO A 241 -10.64 -1.86 -19.95
C PRO A 241 -10.99 -3.35 -19.96
N ALA A 242 -10.09 -4.20 -20.46
CA ALA A 242 -10.37 -5.63 -20.61
C ALA A 242 -10.51 -6.37 -19.26
N VAL A 243 -9.72 -6.02 -18.25
CA VAL A 243 -9.85 -6.62 -16.91
C VAL A 243 -11.01 -6.00 -16.15
N LEU A 244 -11.28 -4.70 -16.33
CA LEU A 244 -12.46 -4.06 -15.74
C LEU A 244 -13.76 -4.69 -16.26
N ASP A 245 -13.88 -4.95 -17.57
CA ASP A 245 -15.01 -5.66 -18.15
C ASP A 245 -15.21 -7.05 -17.51
N ALA A 246 -14.12 -7.77 -17.26
CA ALA A 246 -14.17 -9.05 -16.56
C ALA A 246 -14.64 -8.89 -15.10
N LEU A 247 -14.13 -7.89 -14.38
CA LEU A 247 -14.53 -7.63 -12.99
C LEU A 247 -15.98 -7.19 -12.88
N SER A 248 -16.51 -6.42 -13.84
CA SER A 248 -17.92 -6.04 -13.89
C SER A 248 -18.86 -7.24 -14.05
N SER A 249 -18.38 -8.39 -14.54
CA SER A 249 -19.15 -9.64 -14.57
C SER A 249 -19.10 -10.42 -13.25
N MET A 250 -18.11 -10.13 -12.38
CA MET A 250 -17.89 -10.82 -11.11
C MET A 250 -18.53 -10.08 -9.93
N PHE A 251 -18.51 -8.75 -9.96
CA PHE A 251 -19.05 -7.90 -8.90
C PHE A 251 -20.37 -7.26 -9.31
N SER A 252 -21.23 -6.99 -8.31
CA SER A 252 -22.46 -6.22 -8.56
C SER A 252 -22.18 -4.77 -8.95
N HIS A 253 -21.18 -4.14 -8.32
CA HIS A 253 -20.76 -2.77 -8.62
C HIS A 253 -19.24 -2.68 -8.58
N VAL A 254 -18.65 -2.17 -9.67
CA VAL A 254 -17.22 -1.86 -9.79
C VAL A 254 -17.07 -0.36 -10.02
N TYR A 255 -16.24 0.30 -9.22
CA TYR A 255 -15.91 1.72 -9.34
C TYR A 255 -14.42 1.91 -9.54
N THR A 256 -14.02 2.51 -10.65
CA THR A 256 -12.63 2.96 -10.85
C THR A 256 -12.44 4.33 -10.20
N ILE A 257 -11.64 4.42 -9.14
CA ILE A 257 -11.42 5.65 -8.39
C ILE A 257 -9.92 5.98 -8.40
N GLY A 258 -9.48 6.64 -9.46
CA GLY A 258 -8.09 7.08 -9.57
C GLY A 258 -7.82 7.96 -10.78
N PRO A 259 -6.65 8.62 -10.82
CA PRO A 259 -5.67 8.73 -9.73
C PRO A 259 -6.18 9.63 -8.59
N LEU A 260 -6.14 9.12 -7.34
CA LEU A 260 -6.73 9.80 -6.17
C LEU A 260 -6.17 11.21 -5.93
N GLN A 261 -4.88 11.44 -6.21
CA GLN A 261 -4.28 12.77 -6.03
C GLN A 261 -4.89 13.80 -6.98
N LEU A 262 -5.17 13.42 -8.22
CA LEU A 262 -5.80 14.32 -9.19
C LEU A 262 -7.23 14.68 -8.77
N LEU A 263 -7.95 13.72 -8.18
CA LEU A 263 -9.28 13.96 -7.62
C LEU A 263 -9.22 14.95 -6.45
N LEU A 264 -8.24 14.82 -5.55
CA LEU A 264 -8.05 15.74 -4.43
C LEU A 264 -7.64 17.15 -4.88
N ASN A 265 -6.81 17.25 -5.93
CA ASN A 265 -6.40 18.56 -6.47
C ASN A 265 -7.59 19.38 -7.00
N ASN A 266 -8.73 18.75 -7.29
CA ASN A 266 -9.95 19.41 -7.75
C ASN A 266 -10.89 19.86 -6.60
N VAL A 267 -10.54 19.60 -5.34
CA VAL A 267 -11.26 20.14 -4.17
C VAL A 267 -10.94 21.63 -4.03
N LYS A 268 -11.95 22.44 -3.67
CA LYS A 268 -11.82 23.91 -3.54
C LYS A 268 -10.80 24.30 -2.47
N ASP A 269 -10.11 25.42 -2.68
CA ASP A 269 -8.98 25.87 -1.86
C ASP A 269 -9.31 26.01 -0.35
N GLU A 270 -10.48 26.52 0.03
CA GLU A 270 -10.85 26.70 1.45
C GLU A 270 -11.01 25.38 2.24
N GLU A 271 -11.49 24.32 1.59
CA GLU A 271 -11.61 22.99 2.19
C GLU A 271 -10.31 22.19 2.07
N LYS A 272 -9.51 22.51 1.05
CA LYS A 272 -8.25 21.85 0.74
C LYS A 272 -7.22 22.05 1.83
N ASP A 273 -7.07 23.26 2.37
CA ASP A 273 -6.10 23.53 3.45
C ASP A 273 -6.36 22.67 4.70
N GLN A 274 -7.65 22.50 5.05
CA GLN A 274 -8.03 21.67 6.19
C GLN A 274 -7.81 20.19 5.91
N LEU A 275 -8.13 19.73 4.69
CA LEU A 275 -7.85 18.36 4.27
C LEU A 275 -6.35 18.08 4.16
N ASP A 276 -5.53 19.03 3.72
CA ASP A 276 -4.09 18.87 3.57
C ASP A 276 -3.40 18.77 4.93
N SER A 277 -3.98 19.36 5.98
CA SER A 277 -3.53 19.16 7.37
C SER A 277 -3.66 17.71 7.86
N LEU A 278 -4.57 16.92 7.27
CA LEU A 278 -4.65 15.49 7.52
C LEU A 278 -3.51 14.78 6.76
N GLY A 279 -2.35 14.68 7.40
CA GLY A 279 -1.22 13.92 6.85
C GLY A 279 -1.57 12.45 6.58
N TYR A 280 -0.69 11.75 5.87
CA TYR A 280 -0.82 10.31 5.63
C TYR A 280 0.52 9.57 5.49
N SER A 281 1.63 10.23 5.82
CA SER A 281 2.96 9.61 5.81
C SER A 281 3.28 9.06 7.20
N LEU A 282 3.89 7.88 7.28
CA LEU A 282 4.48 7.34 8.52
C LEU A 282 5.97 7.71 8.66
N TRP A 283 6.50 8.45 7.69
CA TRP A 283 7.88 8.93 7.66
C TRP A 283 7.92 10.45 7.57
N LYS A 284 8.94 11.03 8.21
CA LYS A 284 9.22 12.46 8.10
C LYS A 284 9.65 12.79 6.67
N GLU A 285 9.09 13.86 6.13
CA GLU A 285 9.45 14.32 4.79
C GLU A 285 10.79 15.04 4.81
N GLU A 286 11.65 14.72 3.84
CA GLU A 286 12.93 15.38 3.65
C GLU A 286 12.86 16.36 2.48
N LEU A 287 12.78 17.66 2.78
CA LEU A 287 12.64 18.71 1.77
C LEU A 287 13.96 19.03 1.02
N GLY A 288 15.10 18.53 1.52
CA GLY A 288 16.42 18.76 0.91
C GLY A 288 16.57 18.12 -0.47
N CYS A 289 15.72 17.15 -0.83
CA CYS A 289 15.69 16.57 -2.17
C CYS A 289 15.16 17.56 -3.22
N LEU A 290 14.18 18.40 -2.87
CA LEU A 290 13.59 19.37 -3.79
C LEU A 290 14.56 20.49 -4.13
N GLN A 291 15.25 21.03 -3.12
CA GLN A 291 16.28 22.05 -3.32
C GLN A 291 17.45 21.53 -4.18
N TRP A 292 17.79 20.26 -4.02
CA TRP A 292 18.79 19.61 -4.86
C TRP A 292 18.29 19.44 -6.30
N LEU A 293 17.03 19.04 -6.48
CA LEU A 293 16.42 18.90 -7.81
C LEU A 293 16.35 20.23 -8.56
N ASP A 294 16.06 21.34 -7.86
CA ASP A 294 16.05 22.70 -8.43
C ASP A 294 17.41 23.14 -9.00
N SER A 295 18.50 22.48 -8.59
CA SER A 295 19.85 22.76 -9.07
C SER A 295 20.24 21.98 -10.33
N LYS A 296 19.37 21.11 -10.84
CA LYS A 296 19.64 20.19 -11.95
C LYS A 296 18.98 20.64 -13.23
N GLU A 297 19.63 20.33 -14.35
CA GLU A 297 19.06 20.59 -15.68
C GLU A 297 17.75 19.81 -15.87
N PRO A 298 16.80 20.34 -16.67
CA PRO A 298 15.57 19.62 -17.00
C PRO A 298 15.87 18.23 -17.61
N GLU A 299 15.09 17.23 -17.20
CA GLU A 299 15.15 15.86 -17.73
C GLU A 299 16.49 15.11 -17.52
N SER A 300 17.38 15.58 -16.62
CA SER A 300 18.71 14.97 -16.37
C SER A 300 18.77 14.00 -15.17
N VAL A 301 17.72 13.96 -14.35
CA VAL A 301 17.70 13.20 -13.09
C VAL A 301 16.87 11.93 -13.23
N VAL A 302 17.46 10.80 -12.84
CA VAL A 302 16.73 9.53 -12.66
C VAL A 302 16.33 9.38 -11.20
N TYR A 303 15.03 9.19 -10.97
CA TYR A 303 14.47 8.89 -9.66
C TYR A 303 14.28 7.38 -9.48
N VAL A 304 14.89 6.82 -8.44
CA VAL A 304 14.76 5.40 -8.08
C VAL A 304 14.20 5.29 -6.65
N ASN A 305 13.11 4.54 -6.50
CA ASN A 305 12.48 4.21 -5.22
C ASN A 305 11.81 2.84 -5.30
N PHE A 306 12.13 1.96 -4.32
CA PHE A 306 11.62 0.58 -4.25
C PHE A 306 10.41 0.40 -3.32
N GLY A 307 9.81 1.51 -2.87
CA GLY A 307 8.66 1.53 -1.98
C GLY A 307 9.04 1.44 -0.50
N SER A 308 8.03 1.26 0.35
CA SER A 308 8.16 1.37 1.82
C SER A 308 8.33 0.04 2.57
N VAL A 309 8.37 -1.08 1.83
CA VAL A 309 8.40 -2.45 2.42
C VAL A 309 9.60 -3.24 1.92
N THR A 310 10.05 -3.00 0.69
CA THR A 310 11.13 -3.75 0.06
C THR A 310 12.45 -3.53 0.81
N VAL A 311 13.12 -4.63 1.17
CA VAL A 311 14.49 -4.62 1.67
C VAL A 311 15.38 -5.19 0.58
N MET A 312 16.43 -4.46 0.21
CA MET A 312 17.45 -4.92 -0.74
C MET A 312 18.74 -5.26 0.01
N SER A 313 19.41 -6.33 -0.42
CA SER A 313 20.75 -6.63 0.07
C SER A 313 21.77 -5.67 -0.54
N GLN A 314 22.91 -5.50 0.15
CA GLN A 314 24.01 -4.68 -0.37
C GLN A 314 24.52 -5.18 -1.73
N GLN A 315 24.46 -6.48 -2.00
CA GLN A 315 24.84 -7.03 -3.31
C GLN A 315 23.88 -6.61 -4.43
N GLN A 316 22.58 -6.48 -4.12
CA GLN A 316 21.59 -6.01 -5.09
C GLN A 316 21.69 -4.49 -5.33
N LEU A 317 22.21 -3.73 -4.35
CA LEU A 317 22.45 -2.29 -4.47
C LEU A 317 23.80 -1.96 -5.12
N GLY A 318 24.84 -2.75 -4.86
CA GLY A 318 26.19 -2.56 -5.40
C GLY A 318 26.44 -3.27 -6.74
N GLY A 319 25.53 -4.13 -7.18
CA GLY A 319 25.62 -4.83 -8.46
C GLY A 319 25.24 -3.97 -9.66
N ASP A 320 25.88 -2.81 -9.81
CA ASP A 320 25.98 -2.02 -11.06
C ASP A 320 26.81 -0.72 -10.88
N THR A 321 27.76 -0.67 -9.94
CA THR A 321 28.74 0.44 -9.93
C THR A 321 29.90 0.18 -10.90
N ASP A 322 30.21 -1.08 -11.20
CA ASP A 322 31.26 -1.46 -12.16
C ASP A 322 30.86 -1.21 -13.63
N THR A 323 29.57 -0.98 -13.92
CA THR A 323 29.10 -0.61 -15.27
C THR A 323 29.31 0.87 -15.59
N CYS A 324 29.76 1.68 -14.61
CA CYS A 324 30.14 3.07 -14.81
C CYS A 324 31.64 3.27 -15.15
N GLU A 325 32.46 2.21 -15.10
CA GLU A 325 33.86 2.29 -15.52
C GLU A 325 34.03 1.71 -16.94
N GLY A 326 34.20 2.61 -17.92
CA GLY A 326 34.42 2.23 -19.32
C GLY A 326 35.72 1.44 -19.54
N PRO A 327 35.80 0.58 -20.58
CA PRO A 327 36.95 -0.27 -20.81
C PRO A 327 38.00 0.48 -21.63
N ASN A 328 39.05 1.04 -21.02
CA ASN A 328 40.32 1.31 -21.71
C ASN A 328 41.49 1.62 -20.75
N GLY A 329 42.51 0.76 -20.77
CA GLY A 329 43.90 1.22 -20.87
C GLY A 329 44.79 1.22 -19.61
N GLY A 330 45.62 0.19 -19.48
CA GLY A 330 47.08 0.35 -19.34
C GLY A 330 47.67 0.78 -17.98
N ARG A 331 48.40 -0.16 -17.37
CA ARG A 331 49.39 0.09 -16.30
C ARG A 331 50.38 1.22 -16.65
N GLU A 332 50.64 2.11 -15.70
CA GLU A 332 51.97 2.35 -15.08
C GLU A 332 51.79 3.30 -13.89
N GLY A 333 52.56 3.06 -12.82
CA GLY A 333 52.34 3.68 -11.51
C GLY A 333 52.84 5.11 -11.40
N GLU A 334 52.14 5.89 -10.59
CA GLU A 334 52.68 6.97 -9.76
C GLU A 334 51.60 7.31 -8.72
N GLU A 335 52.01 7.39 -7.45
CA GLU A 335 51.18 7.80 -6.33
C GLU A 335 50.59 9.19 -6.60
N ASN A 336 49.26 9.30 -6.75
CA ASN A 336 48.50 10.52 -6.53
C ASN A 336 47.07 10.15 -6.10
N GLU A 337 46.54 10.94 -5.17
CA GLU A 337 45.28 10.78 -4.46
C GLU A 337 44.10 10.49 -5.41
N GLU A 338 43.57 9.27 -5.39
CA GLU A 338 42.24 8.95 -5.93
C GLU A 338 41.18 9.30 -4.88
N GLU A 339 40.47 10.41 -5.10
CA GLU A 339 39.11 10.61 -4.57
C GLU A 339 38.19 9.56 -5.23
N GLY A 340 38.22 8.35 -4.68
CA GLY A 340 37.25 7.33 -5.04
C GLY A 340 35.87 7.74 -4.56
N TYR A 341 34.91 7.87 -5.48
CA TYR A 341 33.48 7.89 -5.19
C TYR A 341 33.03 6.52 -4.68
N GLY A 342 33.56 6.09 -3.54
CA GLY A 342 33.08 4.96 -2.78
C GLY A 342 31.83 5.38 -2.04
N VAL A 343 30.70 4.72 -2.33
CA VAL A 343 29.57 4.72 -1.39
C VAL A 343 30.03 3.94 -0.16
N GLU A 344 30.59 4.65 0.83
CA GLU A 344 30.79 4.09 2.17
C GLU A 344 29.41 3.85 2.80
N GLY A 345 28.84 2.67 2.52
CA GLY A 345 27.76 2.11 3.31
C GLY A 345 28.28 1.83 4.71
N THR A 346 28.07 2.75 5.65
CA THR A 346 28.34 2.49 7.06
C THR A 346 27.39 1.38 7.52
N GLY A 347 27.96 0.18 7.70
CA GLY A 347 27.23 -0.99 8.16
C GLY A 347 26.54 -0.72 9.49
N ARG A 348 25.21 -0.66 9.46
CA ARG A 348 24.35 -1.07 10.57
C ARG A 348 23.27 -1.99 10.02
N GLU A 349 23.22 -3.19 10.57
CA GLU A 349 22.10 -4.12 10.42
C GLU A 349 20.85 -3.43 11.01
N GLY A 350 20.08 -2.77 10.15
CA GLY A 350 18.83 -2.12 10.51
C GLY A 350 17.81 -2.39 9.40
N TYR A 351 16.82 -3.22 9.70
CA TYR A 351 15.68 -3.46 8.83
C TYR A 351 14.80 -2.19 8.81
N GLY A 352 14.77 -1.43 7.71
CA GLY A 352 13.75 -0.37 7.57
C GLY A 352 14.04 0.84 6.68
N SER A 353 15.18 0.99 6.02
CA SER A 353 15.45 2.19 5.22
C SER A 353 14.66 2.18 3.89
N THR A 354 13.84 3.21 3.66
CA THR A 354 13.36 3.51 2.30
C THR A 354 14.51 4.19 1.57
N TRP A 355 15.07 3.54 0.55
CA TRP A 355 16.13 4.13 -0.26
C TRP A 355 15.53 5.04 -1.33
N ILE A 356 15.90 6.32 -1.30
CA ILE A 356 15.70 7.22 -2.44
C ILE A 356 17.08 7.46 -3.04
N ILE A 357 17.26 6.97 -4.27
CA ILE A 357 18.49 7.17 -5.02
C ILE A 357 18.17 8.11 -6.17
N PHE A 358 18.87 9.24 -6.19
CA PHE A 358 18.91 10.11 -7.36
C PHE A 358 20.23 9.86 -8.09
N VAL A 359 20.13 9.58 -9.38
CA VAL A 359 21.29 9.40 -10.27
C VAL A 359 21.26 10.51 -11.31
N GLU A 360 22.37 11.24 -11.43
CA GLU A 360 22.57 12.26 -12.46
C GLU A 360 23.50 11.72 -13.54
N PHE A 361 23.07 11.85 -14.80
CA PHE A 361 23.88 11.47 -15.96
C PHE A 361 24.39 12.71 -16.69
N GLY A 362 25.67 12.74 -17.02
CA GLY A 362 26.26 13.77 -17.89
C GLY A 362 25.90 13.56 -19.37
N GLU A 363 26.31 14.50 -20.24
CA GLU A 363 26.01 14.49 -21.69
C GLU A 363 26.47 13.22 -22.44
N ILE A 364 27.34 12.41 -21.81
CA ILE A 364 27.95 11.20 -22.38
C ILE A 364 27.46 9.91 -21.69
N GLY A 365 26.47 10.00 -20.79
CA GLY A 365 25.94 8.84 -20.06
C GLY A 365 26.78 8.37 -18.88
N GLU A 366 27.78 9.15 -18.45
CA GLU A 366 28.52 8.90 -17.21
C GLU A 366 27.69 9.34 -15.99
N CYS A 367 27.65 8.51 -14.95
CA CYS A 367 27.06 8.86 -13.66
C CYS A 367 27.94 9.91 -12.97
N VAL A 368 27.43 11.12 -12.79
CA VAL A 368 28.20 12.25 -12.24
C VAL A 368 27.95 12.43 -10.74
N ALA A 369 26.81 11.96 -10.23
CA ALA A 369 26.48 12.01 -8.81
C ALA A 369 25.43 10.98 -8.41
N VAL A 370 25.62 10.38 -7.22
CA VAL A 370 24.61 9.59 -6.52
C VAL A 370 24.31 10.26 -5.19
N LYS A 371 23.06 10.70 -5.00
CA LYS A 371 22.60 11.17 -3.69
C LYS A 371 21.79 10.07 -3.04
N ASN A 372 22.36 9.47 -1.99
CA ASN A 372 21.64 8.56 -1.12
C ASN A 372 21.01 9.35 0.03
N LEU A 373 19.69 9.30 0.13
CA LEU A 373 18.98 9.85 1.28
C LEU A 373 18.65 8.69 2.21
N ASP A 374 19.39 8.59 3.30
CA ASP A 374 19.03 7.68 4.38
C ASP A 374 17.84 8.30 5.13
N VAL A 375 16.64 7.80 4.87
CA VAL A 375 15.39 8.30 5.47
C VAL A 375 15.24 7.84 6.93
N THR A 376 16.35 7.65 7.64
CA THR A 376 16.36 7.40 9.09
C THR A 376 16.56 8.72 9.83
N SER A 377 15.46 9.28 10.36
CA SER A 377 15.55 10.25 11.48
C SER A 377 14.44 10.03 12.49
#